data_AF-A0A7C2YCD3-F1
#
_entry.id   AF-A0A7C2YCD3-F1
#
_cell.length_a   1.000
_cell.length_b   1.000
_cell.length_c   1.000
_cell.angle_alpha   90.00
_cell.angle_beta   90.00
_cell.angle_gamma   90.00
#
_symmetry.space_group_name_H-M   'P 1'
#
loop_
_entity.id
_entity.type
_entity.pdbx_description
1 polymer ?
#
loop_
_entity_poly.entity_id
_entity_poly.type
_entity_poly.pdbx_seq_one_letter_code
_entity_poly.pdbx_strand_id
1 'polypeptide(L)' 'MNFRRILKPPIIREWTALLREKGIKGFVREKGWKVLAAIFVFYLVRDTVVYLLIPFLVAQGFICGK' A
#
# COMPACT_ATOMS: atom_id res chain seq x y z
N MET A 1 14.13 -25.22 -11.64
CA MET A 1 13.11 -24.14 -11.79
C MET A 1 13.79 -22.79 -11.68
N ASN A 2 13.47 -21.83 -12.56
CA ASN A 2 14.23 -20.59 -12.72
C ASN A 2 13.71 -19.50 -11.77
N PHE A 3 14.37 -19.33 -10.62
CA PHE A 3 13.95 -18.50 -9.47
C PHE A 3 13.69 -17.02 -9.83
N ARG A 4 14.31 -16.52 -10.91
CA ARG A 4 14.16 -15.14 -11.39
C ARG A 4 12.74 -14.76 -11.84
N ARG A 5 11.91 -15.74 -12.23
CA ARG A 5 10.52 -15.48 -12.65
C ARG A 5 9.56 -15.25 -11.48
N ILE A 6 9.87 -15.79 -10.30
CA ILE A 6 9.07 -15.61 -9.07
C ILE A 6 9.24 -14.20 -8.49
N LEU A 7 10.45 -13.63 -8.61
CA LEU A 7 10.79 -12.34 -8.03
C LEU A 7 10.15 -11.12 -8.72
N LYS A 8 9.61 -11.28 -9.93
CA LYS A 8 8.97 -10.19 -10.68
C LYS A 8 7.55 -10.56 -11.10
N PRO A 9 6.56 -10.37 -10.23
CA PRO A 9 5.15 -10.52 -10.60
C PRO A 9 4.79 -9.60 -11.78
N PRO A 10 3.79 -10.00 -12.60
CA PRO A 10 3.45 -9.32 -13.86
C PRO A 10 3.11 -7.84 -13.66
N ILE A 11 2.52 -7.49 -12.53
CA ILE A 11 2.14 -6.12 -12.15
C ILE A 11 3.38 -5.21 -12.11
N ILE A 12 4.47 -5.64 -11.47
CA ILE A 12 5.67 -4.82 -11.31
C ILE A 12 6.34 -4.63 -12.68
N ARG A 13 6.35 -5.65 -13.53
CA ARG A 13 6.88 -5.56 -14.90
C ARG A 13 6.13 -4.55 -15.75
N GLU A 14 4.80 -4.54 -15.68
CA GLU A 14 3.95 -3.58 -16.39
C GLU A 14 4.26 -2.14 -15.93
N TRP A 15 4.44 -1.92 -14.63
CA TRP A 15 4.71 -0.60 -14.07
C TRP A 15 6.12 -0.10 -14.44
N THR A 16 7.12 -0.99 -14.39
CA THR A 16 8.48 -0.64 -14.84
C THR A 16 8.56 -0.39 -16.34
N ALA A 17 7.78 -1.13 -17.14
CA ALA A 17 7.69 -0.92 -18.58
C ALA A 17 7.05 0.45 -18.90
N LEU A 18 5.92 0.78 -18.26
CA LEU A 18 5.24 2.07 -18.42
C LEU A 18 6.13 3.26 -18.03
N LEU A 19 6.87 3.14 -16.93
CA LEU A 19 7.84 4.17 -16.50
C LEU A 19 8.98 4.33 -17.52
N ARG A 20 9.41 3.24 -18.16
CA ARG A 20 10.51 3.25 -19.12
C ARG A 20 10.08 3.77 -20.50
N GLU A 21 8.85 3.50 -20.92
CA GLU A 21 8.30 3.97 -22.21
C GLU A 21 7.81 5.42 -22.16
N LYS A 22 6.99 5.77 -21.16
CA LYS A 22 6.28 7.06 -21.12
C LYS A 22 6.81 8.01 -20.04
N GLY A 23 7.85 7.59 -19.32
CA GLY A 23 8.43 8.35 -18.21
C GLY A 23 7.48 8.52 -17.02
N ILE A 24 7.92 9.33 -16.05
CA ILE A 24 7.15 9.63 -14.83
C ILE A 24 5.81 10.29 -15.18
N LYS A 25 5.80 11.16 -16.20
CA LYS A 25 4.59 11.90 -16.62
C LYS A 25 3.50 10.96 -17.17
N GLY A 26 3.89 9.97 -17.98
CA GLY A 26 2.97 8.94 -18.49
C GLY A 26 2.49 7.99 -17.40
N PHE A 27 3.38 7.62 -16.47
CA PHE A 27 3.01 6.79 -15.33
C PHE A 27 1.97 7.45 -14.43
N VAL A 28 2.15 8.73 -14.07
CA VAL A 28 1.16 9.47 -13.26
C VAL A 28 -0.15 9.64 -14.01
N ARG A 29 -0.13 9.83 -15.34
CA ARG A 29 -1.35 9.94 -16.14
C ARG A 29 -2.15 8.64 -16.20
N GLU A 30 -1.50 7.48 -16.30
CA GLU A 30 -2.19 6.19 -16.39
C GLU A 30 -2.47 5.50 -15.04
N LYS A 31 -1.56 5.65 -14.07
CA LYS A 31 -1.61 4.94 -12.78
C LYS A 31 -1.76 5.89 -11.59
N GLY A 32 -1.70 7.21 -11.77
CA GLY A 32 -1.78 8.19 -10.67
C GLY A 32 -3.04 8.05 -9.84
N TRP A 33 -4.19 7.79 -10.46
CA TRP A 33 -5.44 7.53 -9.72
C TRP A 33 -5.35 6.29 -8.83
N LYS A 34 -4.66 5.22 -9.28
CA LYS A 34 -4.43 4.01 -8.46
C LYS A 34 -3.52 4.29 -7.28
N VAL A 35 -2.49 5.12 -7.47
CA VAL A 35 -1.60 5.56 -6.38
C VAL A 35 -2.38 6.39 -5.37
N LEU A 36 -3.22 7.33 -5.83
CA LEU A 36 -4.05 8.15 -4.96
C LEU A 36 -5.06 7.30 -4.18
N ALA A 37 -5.72 6.35 -4.84
CA ALA A 37 -6.62 5.41 -4.18
C ALA A 37 -5.89 4.55 -3.14
N ALA A 38 -4.67 4.08 -3.45
CA ALA A 38 -3.87 3.33 -2.49
C ALA A 38 -3.49 4.16 -1.26
N ILE A 39 -3.10 5.43 -1.44
CA ILE A 39 -2.82 6.37 -0.34
C ILE A 39 -4.08 6.62 0.48
N PHE A 40 -5.21 6.85 -0.19
CA PHE A 40 -6.50 7.08 0.47
C PHE A 40 -6.92 5.88 1.32
N VAL A 41 -6.90 4.67 0.76
CA VAL A 41 -7.22 3.43 1.49
C VAL A 41 -6.23 3.20 2.63
N PHE A 42 -4.94 3.42 2.41
CA PHE A 42 -3.93 3.30 3.47
C PHE A 42 -4.24 4.23 4.66
N TYR A 43 -4.63 5.48 4.39
CA TYR A 43 -5.03 6.42 5.44
C TYR A 43 -6.33 6.01 6.13
N LEU A 44 -7.34 5.54 5.39
CA LEU A 44 -8.59 5.03 6.00
C LEU A 44 -8.31 3.85 6.92
N VAL A 45 -7.52 2.87 6.46
CA VAL A 45 -7.19 1.68 7.25
C VAL A 45 -6.36 2.09 8.45
N ARG A 46 -5.36 2.97 8.29
CA ARG A 46 -4.56 3.47 9.41
C ARG A 46 -5.43 4.11 10.48
N ASP A 47 -6.31 5.03 10.07
CA ASP A 47 -7.18 5.75 10.99
C ASP A 47 -8.09 4.77 11.73
N THR A 48 -8.76 3.88 10.98
CA THR A 48 -9.60 2.81 11.54
C THR A 48 -8.83 1.91 12.49
N VAL A 49 -7.63 1.44 12.11
CA VAL A 49 -6.79 0.58 12.94
C VAL A 49 -6.37 1.31 14.20
N VAL A 50 -5.94 2.57 14.14
CA VAL A 50 -5.54 3.33 15.32
C VAL A 50 -6.70 3.48 16.31
N TYR A 51 -7.89 3.81 15.83
CA TYR A 51 -9.07 3.97 16.68
C TYR A 51 -9.69 2.66 17.14
N LEU A 52 -9.42 1.53 16.47
CA LEU A 52 -9.84 0.21 16.95
C LEU A 52 -8.81 -0.39 17.92
N LEU A 53 -7.53 -0.22 17.61
CA LEU A 53 -6.41 -0.83 18.32
C LEU A 53 -6.18 -0.14 19.68
N ILE A 54 -6.26 1.19 19.76
CA ILE A 54 -6.04 1.90 21.03
C ILE A 54 -7.09 1.50 22.08
N PRO A 55 -8.41 1.59 21.83
CA PRO A 55 -9.43 1.17 22.80
C PRO A 55 -9.35 -0.32 23.13
N PHE A 56 -9.01 -1.16 22.14
CA PHE A 56 -8.81 -2.58 22.36
C PHE A 56 -7.64 -2.82 23.34
N LEU A 57 -6.51 -2.16 23.15
CA LEU A 57 -5.35 -2.26 24.05
C LEU A 57 -5.66 -1.69 25.45
N VAL A 58 -6.46 -0.63 25.55
CA VAL A 58 -6.95 -0.10 26.83
C VAL A 58 -7.87 -1.10 27.53
N ALA A 59 -8.83 -1.70 26.81
CA ALA A 59 -9.75 -2.70 27.36
C ALA A 59 -9.04 -3.99 27.81
N GLN A 60 -7.94 -4.35 27.14
CA GLN A 60 -7.06 -5.47 27.52
C GLN A 60 -6.12 -5.13 28.68
N GLY A 61 -6.10 -3.88 29.18
CA GLY A 61 -5.30 -3.47 30.33
C GLY A 61 -3.82 -3.18 30.03
N PHE A 62 -3.40 -3.18 28.76
CA PHE A 62 -2.01 -2.90 28.40
C PHE A 62 -1.61 -1.42 28.61
N ILE A 63 -2.57 -0.50 28.58
CA ILE A 63 -2.33 0.96 28.64
C ILE A 63 -2.87 1.59 29.93
N CYS A 64 -3.91 1.02 30.55
CA CYS A 64 -4.44 1.46 31.84
C CYS A 64 -4.35 0.28 32.81
N GLY A 65 -3.26 0.27 33.59
CA GLY A 65 -2.98 -0.78 34.55
C GLY A 65 -4.07 -0.91 35.61
N LYS A 66 -4.53 -2.15 35.80
CA LYS A 66 -4.82 -2.66 37.14
C LYS A 66 -3.66 -3.54 37.56
#